data_AF-A0A366LUL2-F1
#
_entry.id   AF-A0A366LUL2-F1
#
_cell.length_a   1.000
_cell.length_b   1.000
_cell.length_c   1.000
_cell.angle_alpha   90.00
_cell.angle_beta   90.00
_cell.angle_gamma   90.00
#
_symmetry.space_group_name_H-M   'P 1'
#
loop_
_entity.id
_entity.type
_entity.pdbx_description
1 polymer ?
#
loop_
_entity_poly.entity_id
_entity_poly.type
_entity_poly.pdbx_seq_one_letter_code
_entity_poly.pdbx_strand_id
1 'polypeptide(L)' 'MADLYTMPIEGIVMTAPCGGNNNEDGEGEACLTIGRIPGEPDAYVVGDSKKHDAPPLRFFGPELRAWGIDTAKV' A
#
# COMPACT_ATOMS: atom_id res chain seq x y z
N MET A 1 -18.69 8.07 2.60
CA MET A 1 -17.52 7.18 2.47
C MET A 1 -17.83 6.26 1.30
N ALA A 2 -17.06 6.36 0.22
CA ALA A 2 -17.31 5.60 -1.00
C ALA A 2 -16.87 4.14 -0.83
N ASP A 3 -17.39 3.24 -1.68
CA ASP A 3 -16.88 1.88 -1.76
C ASP A 3 -15.59 1.86 -2.56
N LEU A 4 -14.45 1.77 -1.88
CA LEU A 4 -13.12 1.79 -2.50
C LEU A 4 -12.92 0.66 -3.51
N TYR A 5 -13.59 -0.49 -3.34
CA TYR A 5 -13.43 -1.62 -4.28
C TYR A 5 -14.11 -1.38 -5.62
N THR A 6 -14.95 -0.36 -5.74
CA THR A 6 -15.52 0.08 -7.02
C THR A 6 -14.63 1.05 -7.79
N MET A 7 -13.54 1.54 -7.18
CA MET A 7 -12.66 2.52 -7.79
C MET A 7 -11.60 1.86 -8.68
N PRO A 8 -11.27 2.49 -9.83
CA PRO A 8 -10.21 2.02 -10.70
C PRO A 8 -8.86 2.16 -10.02
N ILE A 9 -8.01 1.15 -10.18
CA ILE A 9 -6.67 1.10 -9.56
C ILE A 9 -5.58 0.75 -10.57
N GLU A 10 -5.94 0.62 -11.85
CA GLU A 10 -5.04 0.32 -12.94
C GLU A 10 -4.02 1.45 -13.13
N GLY A 11 -2.73 1.09 -13.17
CA GLY A 11 -1.66 2.06 -13.39
C GLY A 11 -1.32 2.94 -12.18
N ILE A 12 -1.84 2.64 -10.98
CA ILE A 12 -1.39 3.33 -9.76
C ILE A 12 0.11 3.07 -9.56
N VAL A 13 0.85 4.17 -9.33
CA VAL A 13 2.25 4.09 -8.94
C VAL A 13 2.31 3.66 -7.47
N MET A 14 2.92 2.49 -7.25
CA MET A 14 3.11 1.93 -5.92
C MET A 14 4.53 2.26 -5.43
N THR A 15 4.65 2.73 -4.20
CA THR A 15 5.91 2.91 -3.49
C THR A 15 6.07 1.85 -2.41
N ALA A 16 7.31 1.48 -2.09
CA ALA A 16 7.61 0.55 -1.01
C ALA A 16 8.29 1.31 0.12
N PRO A 17 7.57 1.73 1.18
CA PRO A 17 8.17 2.34 2.37
C PRO A 17 8.88 1.28 3.21
N CYS A 18 9.91 0.67 2.63
CA CYS A 18 10.83 -0.27 3.26
C CYS A 18 11.68 0.43 4.33
N GLY A 19 12.13 -0.32 5.32
CA GLY A 19 12.93 0.21 6.43
C GLY A 19 13.20 -0.80 7.54
N GLY A 20 12.87 -2.08 7.31
CA GLY A 20 13.19 -3.17 8.23
C GLY A 20 14.65 -3.63 8.08
N ASN A 21 15.02 -4.70 8.77
CA ASN A 21 16.28 -5.37 8.46
C ASN A 21 16.07 -6.25 7.22
N ASN A 22 16.96 -6.15 6.24
CA ASN A 22 17.07 -7.18 5.19
C ASN A 22 17.33 -8.50 5.92
N ASN A 23 16.50 -9.53 5.70
CA ASN A 23 16.78 -10.82 6.32
C ASN A 23 18.19 -11.27 5.90
N GLU A 24 18.99 -11.72 6.86
CA GLU A 24 20.38 -12.19 6.68
C GLU A 24 20.48 -13.41 5.71
N ASP A 25 19.33 -13.92 5.26
CA ASP A 25 19.15 -15.09 4.40
C ASP A 25 19.15 -14.77 2.88
N GLY A 26 19.35 -13.51 2.48
CA GLY A 26 19.45 -13.13 1.06
C GLY A 26 18.11 -13.05 0.30
N GLU A 27 17.03 -13.50 0.93
CA GLU A 27 15.64 -13.28 0.53
C GLU A 27 15.30 -11.80 0.80
N GLY A 28 15.32 -10.93 -0.23
CA GLY A 28 15.12 -9.47 -0.09
C GLY A 28 13.96 -9.04 0.84
N GLU A 29 14.03 -7.80 1.34
CA GLU A 29 13.09 -7.25 2.33
C GLU A 29 11.62 -7.45 1.91
N ALA A 30 10.82 -7.98 2.84
CA ALA A 30 9.37 -8.06 2.67
C ALA A 30 8.77 -6.70 3.00
N CYS A 31 8.32 -5.98 1.99
CA CYS A 31 7.75 -4.66 2.17
C CYS A 31 6.28 -4.66 1.75
N LEU A 32 5.50 -3.90 2.51
CA LEU A 32 4.25 -3.35 2.03
C LEU A 32 4.53 -2.44 0.84
N THR A 33 3.72 -2.55 -0.22
CA THR A 33 3.66 -1.53 -1.28
C THR A 33 2.40 -0.71 -1.11
N ILE A 34 2.45 0.59 -1.33
CA ILE A 34 1.32 1.50 -1.11
C ILE A 34 1.22 2.54 -2.23
N GLY A 35 0.01 2.91 -2.61
CA GLY A 35 -0.26 3.94 -3.60
C GLY A 35 -1.59 4.64 -3.34
N ARG A 36 -1.76 5.86 -3.87
CA ARG A 36 -3.01 6.62 -3.72
C ARG A 36 -4.05 6.18 -4.73
N ILE A 37 -5.30 6.02 -4.27
CA ILE A 37 -6.45 5.80 -5.15
C ILE A 37 -6.87 7.15 -5.75
N PRO A 38 -6.87 7.33 -7.08
CA PRO A 38 -7.33 8.57 -7.70
C PRO A 38 -8.83 8.79 -7.46
N GLY A 39 -9.24 10.05 -7.28
CA GLY A 39 -10.65 10.43 -7.21
C GLY A 39 -11.30 10.30 -5.83
N GLU A 40 -10.63 9.70 -4.84
CA GLU A 40 -11.09 9.68 -3.44
C GLU A 40 -10.05 10.32 -2.51
N PRO A 41 -10.43 11.27 -1.66
CA PRO A 41 -9.52 11.87 -0.70
C PRO A 41 -9.08 10.83 0.35
N ASP A 42 -7.78 10.79 0.61
CA ASP A 42 -7.20 9.99 1.70
C ASP A 42 -7.54 8.49 1.60
N ALA A 43 -7.46 7.93 0.38
CA ALA A 43 -7.68 6.53 0.09
C ALA A 43 -6.47 5.90 -0.61
N TYR A 44 -6.18 4.65 -0.26
CA TYR A 44 -4.93 3.99 -0.62
C TYR A 44 -5.15 2.53 -1.03
N VAL A 45 -4.34 2.07 -1.99
CA VAL A 45 -4.13 0.67 -2.29
C VAL A 45 -2.90 0.17 -1.55
N VAL A 46 -2.98 -1.04 -1.02
CA VAL A 46 -1.92 -1.72 -0.28
C VAL A 46 -1.68 -3.11 -0.88
N GLY A 47 -0.45 -3.37 -1.27
CA GLY A 47 0.02 -4.66 -1.80
C GLY A 47 1.20 -5.22 -1.03
N ASP A 48 1.66 -6.40 -1.44
CA ASP A 48 2.79 -7.13 -0.86
C ASP A 48 3.89 -7.27 -1.91
N SER A 49 5.12 -6.81 -1.61
CA SER A 49 6.25 -6.85 -2.54
C SER A 49 6.69 -8.26 -2.93
N LYS A 50 6.22 -9.31 -2.23
CA LYS A 50 6.47 -10.72 -2.52
C LYS A 50 5.30 -11.39 -3.25
N LYS A 51 4.17 -10.68 -3.42
CA LYS A 51 2.98 -11.19 -4.12
C LYS A 51 2.43 -10.15 -5.11
N HIS A 52 3.20 -9.87 -6.16
CA HIS A 52 2.80 -8.94 -7.22
C HIS A 52 1.49 -9.30 -7.94
N ASP A 53 1.14 -10.59 -7.99
CA ASP A 53 -0.09 -11.07 -8.64
C ASP A 53 -1.32 -11.05 -7.73
N ALA A 54 -1.14 -10.80 -6.42
CA ALA A 54 -2.26 -10.73 -5.49
C ALA A 54 -3.00 -9.39 -5.65
N PRO A 55 -4.34 -9.39 -5.69
CA PRO A 55 -5.10 -8.15 -5.70
C PRO A 55 -4.77 -7.30 -4.46
N PRO A 56 -4.48 -5.99 -4.62
CA PRO A 56 -4.19 -5.14 -3.48
C PRO A 56 -5.46 -4.88 -2.65
N LEU A 57 -5.25 -4.75 -1.36
CA LEU A 57 -6.26 -4.30 -0.40
C LEU A 57 -6.45 -2.78 -0.52
N ARG A 58 -7.58 -2.27 -0.05
CA ARG A 58 -7.93 -0.85 -0.11
C ARG A 58 -8.34 -0.35 1.25
N PHE A 59 -7.83 0.81 1.63
CA PHE A 59 -8.02 1.39 2.95
C PHE A 59 -8.20 2.90 2.86
N PHE A 60 -8.94 3.44 3.82
CA PHE A 60 -8.89 4.87 4.11
C PHE A 60 -7.66 5.19 4.97
N GLY A 61 -7.13 6.40 4.81
CA GLY A 61 -5.97 6.88 5.54
C GLY A 61 -6.09 6.76 7.06
N PRO A 62 -7.26 6.99 7.71
CA PRO A 62 -7.39 6.80 9.15
C PRO A 62 -7.10 5.35 9.60
N GLU A 63 -7.44 4.35 8.79
CA GLU A 63 -7.18 2.94 9.09
C GLU A 63 -5.67 2.65 9.04
N LEU A 64 -5.01 3.12 7.98
CA LEU A 64 -3.56 2.94 7.83
C LEU A 64 -2.76 3.66 8.91
N ARG A 65 -3.16 4.88 9.28
CA ARG A 65 -2.52 5.64 10.36
C ARG A 65 -2.75 5.00 11.73
N ALA A 66 -3.92 4.38 11.95
CA ALA A 66 -4.16 3.59 13.17
C ALA A 66 -3.23 2.37 13.27
N TRP A 67 -2.74 1.85 12.14
CA TRP A 67 -1.71 0.81 12.07
C TRP A 67 -0.26 1.34 12.07
N GLY A 68 -0.08 2.65 12.21
CA GLY A 68 1.26 3.27 12.27
C GLY A 68 1.90 3.53 10.91
N ILE A 69 1.15 3.45 9.81
CA ILE A 69 1.65 3.77 8.46
C ILE A 69 1.55 5.28 8.23
N ASP A 70 2.70 5.92 7.94
CA ASP A 70 2.78 7.34 7.61
C ASP A 70 2.37 7.60 6.15
N THR A 71 1.10 7.96 5.96
CA THR A 71 0.53 8.19 4.63
C THR A 71 0.90 9.56 4.03
N ALA A 72 1.62 10.43 4.75
CA ALA A 72 2.09 11.71 4.22
C ALA A 72 3.27 11.54 3.24
N LYS A 73 3.93 10.38 3.26
CA LYS A 73 5.07 10.03 2.40
C LYS A 73 4.70 9.20 1.18
N VAL A 74 3.39 9.04 0.96
CA VAL A 74 2.78 8.26 -0.14
C VAL A 74 2.23 9.20 -1.20
#